data_AF-A0A5J4PR03-F1
#
_entry.id   AF-A0A5J4PR03-F1
#
_cell.length_a   1.000
_cell.length_b   1.000
_cell.length_c   1.000
_cell.angle_alpha   90.00
_cell.angle_beta   90.00
_cell.angle_gamma   90.00
#
_symmetry.space_group_name_H-M   'P 1'
#
loop_
_entity.id
_entity.type
_entity.pdbx_description
1 polymer ?
#
loop_
_entity_poly.entity_id
_entity_poly.type
_entity_poly.pdbx_seq_one_letter_code
_entity_poly.pdbx_strand_id
1 'polypeptide(L)'
;LWQDGKKHITAIDALEQYHSLFEKIGMKFTSNNEGIFSVFQGFKYMQLDEVDQTKIDQFLGLVKDTISANDVRVYEYILNWFSFIVQNIGKKTETAIILKGLQGIGKNVFTNVLCELLAGYSSKNITDIDDFVGKFNTAIENKMLAIANEMKNFGESRMSNM
;
A
#
# COMPACT_ATOMS: atom_id res chain seq x y z
N LEU A 1 53.75 16.86 17.94
CA LEU A 1 52.31 17.19 17.78
C LEU A 1 51.82 16.36 16.60
N TRP A 2 51.14 15.26 16.89
CA TRP A 2 50.72 14.28 15.89
C TRP A 2 49.62 14.87 15.00
N GLN A 3 49.92 15.12 13.73
CA GLN A 3 48.89 15.33 12.72
C GLN A 3 48.35 13.94 12.35
N ASP A 4 47.14 13.65 12.83
CA ASP A 4 46.42 12.43 12.54
C ASP A 4 46.18 12.38 11.02
N GLY A 5 46.92 11.54 10.29
CA GLY A 5 47.04 11.51 8.82
C GLY A 5 45.79 11.00 8.08
N LYS A 6 44.60 11.38 8.55
CA LYS A 6 43.33 10.96 7.97
C LYS A 6 43.02 11.81 6.74
N LYS A 7 42.96 11.15 5.58
CA LYS A 7 42.49 11.74 4.32
C LYS A 7 41.04 12.17 4.50
N HIS A 8 40.73 13.44 4.22
CA HIS A 8 39.35 13.93 4.21
C HIS A 8 38.64 13.34 2.97
N ILE A 9 37.67 12.45 3.20
CA ILE A 9 36.88 11.80 2.15
C ILE A 9 35.47 12.39 2.21
N THR A 10 34.99 12.88 1.08
CA THR A 10 33.62 13.37 0.94
C THR A 10 32.68 12.23 0.51
N ALA A 11 31.37 12.44 0.65
CA ALA A 11 30.38 11.47 0.15
C ALA A 11 30.48 11.27 -1.37
N ILE A 12 30.89 12.30 -2.12
CA ILE A 12 31.11 12.23 -3.58
C ILE A 12 32.30 11.32 -3.87
N ASP A 13 33.42 11.48 -3.15
CA ASP A 13 34.60 10.63 -3.32
C ASP A 13 34.26 9.15 -3.09
N ALA A 14 33.44 8.86 -2.07
CA ALA A 14 32.97 7.51 -1.81
C ALA A 14 32.03 7.00 -2.93
N LEU A 15 31.13 7.83 -3.44
CA LEU A 15 30.20 7.44 -4.50
C LEU A 15 30.96 7.17 -5.81
N GLU A 16 31.93 8.00 -6.18
CA GLU A 16 32.77 7.80 -7.37
C GLU A 16 33.59 6.51 -7.27
N GLN A 17 34.23 6.30 -6.11
CA GLN A 17 35.06 5.12 -5.86
C GLN A 17 34.24 3.82 -5.87
N TYR A 18 32.99 3.86 -5.42
CA TYR A 18 32.15 2.68 -5.20
C TYR A 18 30.85 2.67 -6.04
N HIS A 19 30.74 3.46 -7.11
CA HIS A 19 29.50 3.64 -7.87
C HIS A 19 28.90 2.31 -8.35
N SER A 20 29.74 1.36 -8.74
CA SER A 20 29.33 0.02 -9.19
C SER A 20 28.61 -0.80 -8.11
N LEU A 21 28.81 -0.50 -6.82
CA LEU A 21 28.02 -1.10 -5.72
C LEU A 21 26.59 -0.56 -5.67
N PHE A 22 26.36 0.65 -6.20
CA PHE A 22 25.07 1.33 -6.22
C PHE A 22 24.33 1.19 -7.55
N GLU A 23 25.01 0.72 -8.60
CA GLU A 23 24.39 0.47 -9.90
C GLU A 23 23.34 -0.65 -9.82
N LYS A 24 22.15 -0.36 -10.33
CA LYS A 24 21.04 -1.31 -10.45
C LYS A 24 20.54 -1.29 -11.88
N ILE A 25 20.33 -2.48 -12.43
CA ILE A 25 19.88 -2.73 -13.80
C ILE A 25 18.39 -2.34 -13.96
N GLY A 26 17.65 -2.28 -12.86
CA GLY A 26 16.27 -1.80 -12.84
C GLY A 26 15.65 -1.86 -11.46
N MET A 27 14.36 -1.57 -11.39
CA MET A 27 13.55 -1.60 -10.17
C MET A 27 12.35 -2.53 -10.34
N LYS A 28 12.02 -3.28 -9.30
CA LYS A 28 10.79 -4.06 -9.19
C LYS A 28 10.22 -3.92 -7.79
N PHE A 29 8.93 -4.15 -7.62
CA PHE A 29 8.33 -4.10 -6.28
C PHE A 29 9.03 -5.09 -5.32
N THR A 30 9.24 -6.32 -5.77
CA THR A 30 10.09 -7.32 -5.11
C THR A 30 10.96 -8.04 -6.14
N SER A 31 12.20 -8.38 -5.77
CA SER A 31 13.15 -9.11 -6.60
C SER A 31 14.18 -9.85 -5.75
N ASN A 32 14.53 -11.07 -6.16
CA ASN A 32 15.64 -11.84 -5.59
C ASN A 32 16.96 -11.65 -6.37
N ASN A 33 16.93 -10.89 -7.47
CA ASN A 33 18.12 -10.57 -8.25
C ASN A 33 18.79 -9.33 -7.64
N GLU A 34 20.04 -9.46 -7.18
CA GLU A 34 20.84 -8.40 -6.54
C GLU A 34 21.09 -7.18 -7.45
N GLY A 35 21.07 -7.38 -8.77
CA GLY A 35 21.16 -6.31 -9.77
C GLY A 35 19.87 -5.52 -9.95
N ILE A 36 18.75 -5.95 -9.36
CA ILE A 36 17.46 -5.24 -9.41
C ILE A 36 17.13 -4.72 -8.01
N PHE A 37 16.81 -3.43 -7.91
CA PHE A 37 16.38 -2.84 -6.67
C PHE A 37 14.94 -3.26 -6.34
N SER A 38 14.74 -3.82 -5.15
CA SER A 38 13.41 -4.10 -4.58
C SER A 38 12.85 -2.83 -3.95
N VAL A 39 11.71 -2.35 -4.41
CA VAL A 39 11.05 -1.17 -3.83
C VAL A 39 10.46 -1.48 -2.45
N PHE A 40 9.99 -2.70 -2.24
CA PHE A 40 9.54 -3.16 -0.93
C PHE A 40 10.74 -3.39 -0.01
N GLN A 41 10.78 -2.63 1.08
CA GLN A 41 11.82 -2.62 2.11
C GLN A 41 11.32 -3.16 3.46
N GLY A 42 10.19 -3.88 3.46
CA GLY A 42 9.52 -4.34 4.68
C GLY A 42 8.38 -3.41 5.11
N PHE A 43 7.57 -3.89 6.06
CA PHE A 43 6.47 -3.13 6.64
C PHE A 43 6.94 -2.15 7.72
N LYS A 44 6.18 -1.07 7.92
CA LYS A 44 6.41 -0.10 9.01
C LYS A 44 6.35 -0.76 10.40
N TYR A 45 5.49 -1.76 10.55
CA TYR A 45 5.26 -2.46 11.81
C TYR A 45 5.87 -3.85 11.78
N MET A 46 6.38 -4.29 12.94
CA MET A 46 6.87 -5.65 13.13
C MET A 46 5.73 -6.58 13.49
N GLN A 47 5.87 -7.85 13.11
CA GLN A 47 4.99 -8.91 13.58
C GLN A 47 5.19 -9.11 15.09
N LEU A 48 4.08 -9.26 15.81
CA LEU A 48 4.07 -9.59 17.23
C LEU A 48 3.93 -11.10 17.40
N ASP A 49 4.54 -11.64 18.46
CA ASP A 49 4.44 -13.07 18.80
C ASP A 49 3.05 -13.45 19.34
N GLU A 50 2.39 -12.50 20.00
CA GLU A 50 1.06 -12.68 20.59
C GLU A 50 0.10 -11.57 20.15
N VAL A 51 -1.18 -11.91 20.02
CA VAL A 51 -2.25 -10.97 19.66
C VAL A 51 -2.98 -10.53 20.92
N ASP A 52 -2.97 -9.22 21.18
CA ASP A 52 -3.81 -8.62 22.22
C ASP A 52 -5.21 -8.35 21.65
N GLN A 53 -6.12 -9.28 21.92
CA GLN A 53 -7.49 -9.24 21.39
C GLN A 53 -8.23 -7.95 21.79
N THR A 54 -7.97 -7.43 22.99
CA THR A 54 -8.64 -6.23 23.51
C THR A 54 -8.36 -4.97 22.68
N LYS A 55 -7.22 -4.93 21.98
CA LYS A 55 -6.84 -3.80 21.12
C LYS A 55 -7.44 -3.90 19.73
N ILE A 56 -7.71 -5.11 19.23
CA ILE A 56 -8.19 -5.32 17.86
C ILE A 56 -9.70 -5.55 17.78
N ASP A 57 -10.35 -5.94 18.89
CA ASP A 57 -11.79 -6.23 18.96
C ASP A 57 -12.66 -5.10 18.39
N GLN A 58 -12.34 -3.85 18.67
CA GLN A 58 -13.11 -2.71 18.15
C GLN A 58 -13.04 -2.63 16.61
N PHE A 59 -11.87 -2.90 16.04
CA PHE A 59 -11.70 -2.93 14.59
C PHE A 59 -12.43 -4.13 13.98
N LEU A 60 -12.29 -5.32 14.58
CA LEU A 60 -12.99 -6.53 14.11
C LEU A 60 -14.51 -6.38 14.22
N GLY A 61 -15.00 -5.73 15.28
CA GLY A 61 -16.41 -5.37 15.46
C GLY A 61 -16.90 -4.43 14.36
N LEU A 62 -16.13 -3.39 14.00
CA LEU A 62 -16.46 -2.54 12.84
C LEU A 62 -16.57 -3.35 11.54
N VAL A 63 -15.62 -4.27 11.30
CA VAL A 63 -15.65 -5.09 10.08
C VAL A 63 -16.87 -6.01 10.08
N LYS A 64 -17.17 -6.66 11.20
CA LYS A 64 -18.30 -7.58 11.33
C LYS A 64 -19.64 -6.85 11.24
N ASP A 65 -19.86 -5.88 12.12
CA ASP A 65 -21.18 -5.30 12.32
C ASP A 65 -21.53 -4.34 11.18
N THR A 66 -20.59 -3.48 10.80
CA THR A 66 -20.84 -2.40 9.83
C THR A 66 -20.45 -2.81 8.42
N ILE A 67 -19.20 -3.26 8.21
CA ILE A 67 -18.67 -3.47 6.84
C ILE A 67 -19.31 -4.70 6.19
N SER A 68 -19.45 -5.79 6.95
CA SER A 68 -20.06 -7.03 6.48
C SER A 68 -21.55 -7.15 6.78
N ALA A 69 -22.15 -6.17 7.48
CA ALA A 69 -23.55 -6.19 7.91
C ALA A 69 -23.95 -7.49 8.64
N ASN A 70 -23.07 -8.01 9.49
CA ASN A 70 -23.18 -9.30 10.17
C ASN A 70 -23.23 -10.56 9.25
N ASP A 71 -22.99 -10.46 7.94
CA ASP A 71 -22.80 -11.64 7.09
C ASP A 71 -21.41 -12.24 7.35
N VAL A 72 -21.40 -13.39 8.02
CA VAL A 72 -20.19 -14.11 8.42
C VAL A 72 -19.30 -14.47 7.23
N ARG A 73 -19.87 -14.80 6.07
CA ARG A 73 -19.08 -15.17 4.88
C ARG A 73 -18.37 -13.95 4.31
N VAL A 74 -19.05 -12.80 4.29
CA VAL A 74 -18.45 -11.55 3.84
C VAL A 74 -17.37 -11.08 4.81
N TYR A 75 -17.63 -11.19 6.12
CA TYR A 75 -16.66 -10.91 7.17
C TYR A 75 -15.37 -11.72 6.99
N GLU A 76 -15.48 -13.05 6.89
CA GLU A 76 -14.35 -13.95 6.69
C GLU A 76 -13.62 -13.67 5.38
N TYR A 77 -14.36 -13.40 4.29
CA TYR A 77 -13.77 -13.03 3.02
C TYR A 77 -12.92 -11.77 3.12
N ILE A 78 -13.42 -10.71 3.77
CA ILE A 78 -12.68 -9.45 3.94
C ILE A 78 -11.38 -9.68 4.70
N LEU A 79 -11.42 -10.43 5.81
CA LEU A 79 -10.23 -10.72 6.62
C LEU A 79 -9.22 -11.57 5.85
N ASN A 80 -9.66 -12.61 5.17
CA ASN A 80 -8.80 -13.47 4.35
C ASN A 80 -8.21 -12.72 3.15
N TRP A 81 -9.00 -11.84 2.53
CA TRP A 81 -8.56 -10.99 1.43
C TRP A 81 -7.43 -10.06 1.87
N PHE A 82 -7.57 -9.40 3.02
CA PHE A 82 -6.50 -8.54 3.53
C PHE A 82 -5.29 -9.33 4.04
N SER A 83 -5.51 -10.47 4.69
CA SER A 83 -4.45 -11.40 5.10
C SER A 83 -3.60 -11.84 3.89
N PHE A 84 -4.26 -12.19 2.78
CA PHE A 84 -3.57 -12.56 1.55
C PHE A 84 -2.65 -11.45 1.03
N ILE A 85 -3.11 -10.19 1.02
CA ILE A 85 -2.31 -9.03 0.60
C ILE A 85 -1.04 -8.92 1.45
N VAL A 86 -1.17 -9.02 2.77
CA VAL A 86 -0.04 -8.89 3.71
C VAL A 86 0.95 -10.05 3.57
N GLN A 87 0.45 -11.28 3.38
CA GLN A 87 1.29 -12.48 3.31
C GLN A 87 1.92 -12.69 1.92
N ASN A 88 1.33 -12.16 0.85
CA ASN A 88 1.77 -12.36 -0.53
C ASN A 88 2.25 -11.06 -1.18
N ILE A 89 3.37 -10.53 -0.68
CA ILE A 89 3.96 -9.27 -1.15
C ILE A 89 4.15 -9.27 -2.67
N GLY A 90 3.64 -8.22 -3.32
CA GLY A 90 3.77 -8.02 -4.76
C GLY A 90 2.84 -8.86 -5.63
N LYS A 91 1.98 -9.71 -5.04
CA LYS A 91 0.94 -10.43 -5.79
C LYS A 91 -0.35 -9.61 -5.82
N LYS A 92 -0.99 -9.55 -6.98
CA LYS A 92 -2.31 -8.93 -7.13
C LYS A 92 -3.37 -9.90 -6.64
N THR A 93 -4.38 -9.37 -5.95
CA THR A 93 -5.55 -10.14 -5.49
C THR A 93 -6.52 -10.48 -6.62
N GLU A 94 -6.38 -9.82 -7.78
CA GLU A 94 -7.28 -9.92 -8.95
C GLU A 94 -8.76 -9.61 -8.63
N THR A 95 -9.01 -9.02 -7.47
CA THR A 95 -10.32 -8.74 -6.91
C THR A 95 -10.31 -7.39 -6.22
N ALA A 96 -11.44 -6.68 -6.29
CA ALA A 96 -11.66 -5.41 -5.60
C ALA A 96 -12.92 -5.51 -4.73
N ILE A 97 -12.87 -4.90 -3.53
CA ILE A 97 -14.00 -4.82 -2.61
C ILE A 97 -14.68 -3.45 -2.81
N ILE A 98 -15.99 -3.47 -3.08
CA ILE A 98 -16.81 -2.25 -3.19
C ILE A 98 -17.61 -2.08 -1.91
N LEU A 99 -17.39 -0.96 -1.22
CA LEU A 99 -18.14 -0.60 0.00
C LEU A 99 -19.22 0.44 -0.32
N LYS A 100 -20.48 0.00 -0.31
CA LYS A 100 -21.65 0.88 -0.51
C LYS A 100 -22.43 1.01 0.79
N GLY A 101 -22.77 2.23 1.17
CA GLY A 101 -23.58 2.52 2.36
C GLY A 101 -23.64 4.01 2.64
N LEU A 102 -24.38 4.41 3.67
CA LEU A 102 -24.50 5.81 4.07
C LEU A 102 -23.15 6.44 4.43
N GLN A 103 -23.05 7.77 4.31
CA GLN A 103 -21.88 8.50 4.80
C GLN A 103 -21.84 8.46 6.33
N GLY A 104 -20.63 8.49 6.92
CA GLY A 104 -20.45 8.50 8.37
C GLY A 104 -20.53 7.14 9.07
N ILE A 105 -20.83 6.05 8.35
CA ILE A 105 -20.96 4.71 8.96
C ILE A 105 -19.62 4.02 9.30
N GLY A 106 -18.48 4.63 9.01
CA GLY A 106 -17.16 4.06 9.33
C GLY A 106 -16.41 3.39 8.18
N LYS A 107 -16.89 3.49 6.91
CA LYS A 107 -16.16 2.98 5.73
C LYS A 107 -14.72 3.51 5.66
N ASN A 108 -14.53 4.80 5.93
CA ASN A 108 -13.20 5.43 5.91
C ASN A 108 -12.34 5.00 7.10
N VAL A 109 -12.95 4.69 8.25
CA VAL A 109 -12.21 4.17 9.40
C VAL A 109 -11.61 2.81 9.04
N PHE A 110 -12.41 1.94 8.42
CA PHE A 110 -11.95 0.65 7.94
C PHE A 110 -10.78 0.78 6.95
N THR A 111 -10.93 1.57 5.88
CA THR A 111 -9.89 1.71 4.86
C THR A 111 -8.64 2.42 5.38
N ASN A 112 -8.78 3.39 6.30
CA ASN A 112 -7.65 4.09 6.89
C ASN A 112 -6.75 3.17 7.71
N VAL A 113 -7.33 2.24 8.47
CA VAL A 113 -6.56 1.23 9.24
C VAL A 113 -5.78 0.33 8.29
N LEU A 114 -6.43 -0.21 7.24
CA LEU A 114 -5.75 -1.07 6.26
C LEU A 114 -4.59 -0.34 5.57
N CYS A 115 -4.81 0.92 5.17
CA CYS A 115 -3.76 1.73 4.57
C CYS A 115 -2.62 2.05 5.53
N GLU A 116 -2.90 2.23 6.83
CA GLU A 116 -1.85 2.46 7.83
C GLU A 116 -1.01 1.20 8.06
N LEU A 117 -1.62 0.02 8.11
CA LEU A 117 -0.88 -1.25 8.19
C LEU A 117 0.06 -1.45 6.99
N LEU A 118 -0.34 -0.94 5.82
CA LEU A 118 0.44 -0.94 4.58
C LEU A 118 1.13 0.42 4.30
N ALA A 119 1.44 1.20 5.34
CA ALA A 119 2.05 2.52 5.17
C ALA A 119 3.31 2.45 4.29
N GLY A 120 3.40 3.35 3.30
CA GLY A 120 4.43 3.35 2.26
C GLY A 120 3.99 2.65 0.96
N TYR A 121 3.18 1.60 1.08
CA TYR A 121 2.69 0.80 -0.06
C TYR A 121 1.18 0.88 -0.24
N SER A 122 0.50 1.79 0.45
CA SER A 122 -0.91 2.09 0.23
C SER A 122 -1.11 3.47 -0.37
N SER A 123 -2.24 3.65 -1.05
CA SER A 123 -2.73 4.95 -1.55
C SER A 123 -4.13 5.19 -1.03
N LYS A 124 -4.31 6.29 -0.29
CA LYS A 124 -5.59 6.72 0.26
C LYS A 124 -6.29 7.67 -0.72
N ASN A 125 -7.62 7.57 -0.81
CA ASN A 125 -8.50 8.57 -1.43
C ASN A 125 -8.16 8.95 -2.89
N ILE A 126 -7.96 7.96 -3.75
CA ILE A 126 -7.95 8.20 -5.19
C ILE A 126 -9.38 8.55 -5.60
N THR A 127 -9.61 9.80 -6.00
CA THR A 127 -10.95 10.32 -6.34
C THR A 127 -11.17 10.42 -7.83
N ASP A 128 -10.09 10.51 -8.62
CA ASP A 128 -10.15 10.52 -10.06
C ASP A 128 -9.82 9.14 -10.64
N ILE A 129 -10.62 8.73 -11.63
CA ILE A 129 -10.37 7.53 -12.41
C ILE A 129 -9.16 7.71 -13.33
N ASP A 130 -8.84 8.94 -13.74
CA ASP A 130 -7.65 9.25 -14.54
C ASP A 130 -6.35 8.99 -13.76
N ASP A 131 -6.39 9.00 -12.42
CA ASP A 131 -5.26 8.54 -11.59
C ASP A 131 -5.05 7.02 -11.64
N PHE A 132 -6.07 6.27 -12.09
CA PHE A 132 -6.08 4.81 -12.22
C PHE A 132 -5.78 4.34 -13.66
N VAL A 133 -6.33 5.03 -14.67
CA VAL A 133 -6.27 4.64 -16.10
C VAL A 133 -5.59 5.67 -17.01
N GLY A 134 -5.23 6.85 -16.49
CA GLY A 134 -4.54 7.88 -17.25
C GLY A 134 -3.08 7.54 -17.54
N LYS A 135 -2.39 8.45 -18.26
CA LYS A 135 -0.98 8.28 -18.64
C LYS A 135 -0.01 8.24 -17.45
N PHE A 136 -0.44 8.69 -16.27
CA PHE A 136 0.38 8.77 -15.06
C PHE A 136 -0.26 7.94 -13.94
N ASN A 137 0.08 6.65 -13.90
CA ASN A 137 -0.41 5.69 -12.91
C ASN A 137 0.41 5.72 -11.60
N THR A 138 1.12 6.81 -11.32
CA THR A 138 2.01 6.96 -10.17
C THR A 138 1.27 6.74 -8.84
N ALA A 139 -0.03 7.06 -8.79
CA ALA A 139 -0.88 6.83 -7.61
C ALA A 139 -1.02 5.35 -7.24
N ILE A 140 -0.87 4.43 -8.19
CA ILE A 140 -0.97 2.97 -7.98
C ILE A 140 0.37 2.24 -8.17
N GLU A 141 1.39 2.94 -8.66
CA GLU A 141 2.72 2.39 -8.86
C GLU A 141 3.37 2.01 -7.52
N ASN A 142 3.93 0.79 -7.46
CA ASN A 142 4.56 0.25 -6.25
C ASN A 142 3.62 0.24 -5.02
N LYS A 143 2.32 0.09 -5.25
CA LYS A 143 1.30 -0.04 -4.20
C LYS A 143 0.76 -1.46 -4.11
N MET A 144 0.50 -1.89 -2.88
CA MET A 144 -0.20 -3.13 -2.54
C MET A 144 -1.71 -2.92 -2.38
N LEU A 145 -2.12 -1.72 -1.97
CA LEU A 145 -3.52 -1.37 -1.77
C LEU A 145 -3.78 0.07 -2.23
N ALA A 146 -4.84 0.25 -3.01
CA ALA A 146 -5.31 1.58 -3.41
C ALA A 146 -6.78 1.71 -3.06
N ILE A 147 -7.14 2.82 -2.42
CA ILE A 147 -8.51 3.14 -2.03
C ILE A 147 -9.05 4.17 -3.00
N ALA A 148 -9.97 3.74 -3.85
CA ALA A 148 -10.77 4.60 -4.71
C ALA A 148 -11.98 5.10 -3.91
N ASN A 149 -12.03 6.39 -3.56
CA ASN A 149 -13.14 6.97 -2.83
C ASN A 149 -13.95 7.90 -3.74
N GLU A 150 -15.28 7.74 -3.76
CA GLU A 150 -16.19 8.59 -4.54
C GLU A 150 -15.80 8.75 -6.04
N MET A 151 -15.26 7.68 -6.64
CA MET A 151 -14.97 7.68 -8.07
C MET A 151 -16.22 8.06 -8.86
N LYS A 152 -16.12 9.17 -9.59
CA LYS A 152 -17.21 9.65 -10.44
C LYS A 152 -17.51 8.62 -11.51
N ASN A 153 -18.79 8.38 -11.78
CA ASN A 153 -19.21 7.48 -12.84
C ASN A 153 -18.67 7.99 -14.19
N PHE A 154 -17.93 7.14 -14.91
CA PHE A 154 -17.37 7.42 -16.24
C PHE A 154 -18.44 7.68 -17.33
N GLY A 155 -19.73 7.48 -17.01
CA GLY A 155 -20.84 7.53 -17.95
C GLY A 155 -21.51 8.90 -18.11
N GLU A 156 -21.39 9.81 -17.15
CA GLU A 156 -22.08 11.12 -17.24
C GLU A 156 -21.34 12.13 -18.12
N SER A 157 -20.02 11.99 -18.29
CA SER A 157 -19.21 12.91 -19.11
C SER A 157 -19.24 12.60 -20.62
N ARG A 158 -19.96 11.55 -21.05
CA ARG A 158 -20.11 11.19 -22.48
C ARG A 158 -21.54 11.27 -23.02
N MET A 159 -22.53 11.64 -22.20
CA MET A 159 -23.90 11.90 -22.65
C MET A 159 -24.28 13.38 -22.48
N SER A 160 -23.58 14.25 -23.18
CA SER A 160 -24.06 15.60 -23.49
C SER A 160 -23.33 16.08 -24.74
N ASN A 161 -23.73 15.52 -25.87
CA ASN A 161 -23.71 16.07 -27.23
C ASN A 161 -24.28 15.00 -28.17
N MET A 162 -25.59 14.77 -28.08
CA MET A 162 -26.39 14.20 -29.16
C MET A 162 -27.71 14.95 -29.21
#